data_AF-A0AAU1KI49-F1
#
_entry.id   AF-A0AAU1KI49-F1
#
_cell.length_a   1.000
_cell.length_b   1.000
_cell.length_c   1.000
_cell.angle_alpha   90.00
_cell.angle_beta   90.00
_cell.angle_gamma   90.00
#
_symmetry.space_group_name_H-M   'P 1'
#
loop_
_entity.id
_entity.type
_entity.pdbx_description
1 polymer ?
#
loop_
_entity_poly.entity_id
_entity_poly.type
_entity_poly.pdbx_seq_one_letter_code
_entity_poly.pdbx_strand_id
1 'polypeptide(L)'
;MKLSRTARVATPALAALALTMALAGPASADPALVTRNGSQILFTAQPGETNTVEFRISGGFLEVNDATAVLIPGPGCVQAGNPNTVRCGQANTVARILATLGDRNDEATNSTSIPSDLIGGEGLDRLVGGTGPDRLLDSDGWNFSGFSGNTFNGREGNDTILSRNGGFDRIECGENPGDLDVLLADQATLDFVASNSCELIQRG
;
A
#
# COMPACT_ATOMS: atom_id res chain seq x y z
N MET A 1 60.14 -2.23 -68.14
CA MET A 1 60.40 -1.00 -67.37
C MET A 1 59.55 -1.05 -66.10
N LYS A 2 60.20 -1.10 -64.92
CA LYS A 2 59.79 -0.61 -63.56
C LYS A 2 58.31 -0.78 -63.13
N LEU A 3 57.94 -1.19 -61.91
CA LEU A 3 58.60 -1.37 -60.61
C LEU A 3 57.58 -2.10 -59.69
N SER A 4 58.07 -2.91 -58.78
CA SER A 4 57.34 -3.60 -57.70
C SER A 4 57.01 -2.69 -56.50
N ARG A 5 55.96 -3.04 -55.72
CA ARG A 5 55.77 -2.87 -54.25
C ARG A 5 54.35 -3.33 -53.84
N THR A 6 54.17 -4.46 -53.11
CA THR A 6 53.96 -4.60 -51.63
C THR A 6 52.72 -3.84 -51.10
N ALA A 7 51.80 -4.32 -50.24
CA ALA A 7 51.75 -5.47 -49.32
C ALA A 7 50.38 -5.50 -48.56
N ARG A 8 50.07 -6.67 -47.93
CA ARG A 8 49.14 -6.93 -46.78
C ARG A 8 47.63 -6.74 -47.05
N VAL A 9 46.68 -7.48 -46.46
CA VAL A 9 46.49 -7.94 -45.07
C VAL A 9 45.57 -9.19 -45.07
N ALA A 10 45.77 -10.10 -44.10
CA ALA A 10 44.99 -11.28 -43.79
C ALA A 10 43.75 -10.96 -42.91
N THR A 11 42.67 -11.74 -42.99
CA THR A 11 42.11 -12.56 -41.88
C THR A 11 40.79 -13.26 -42.25
N PRO A 12 40.57 -14.49 -41.77
CA PRO A 12 39.29 -15.21 -41.82
C PRO A 12 38.47 -14.92 -40.54
N ALA A 13 37.14 -15.02 -40.62
CA ALA A 13 36.23 -15.49 -39.55
C ALA A 13 34.78 -15.12 -39.90
N LEU A 14 33.99 -16.10 -40.34
CA LEU A 14 32.53 -15.97 -40.31
C LEU A 14 32.08 -15.96 -38.84
N ALA A 15 31.32 -14.94 -38.50
CA ALA A 15 30.78 -14.65 -37.18
C ALA A 15 29.83 -15.76 -36.70
N ALA A 16 30.12 -16.33 -35.52
CA ALA A 16 29.14 -17.05 -34.71
C ALA A 16 28.72 -16.13 -33.57
N LEU A 17 27.66 -15.34 -33.79
CA LEU A 17 27.00 -14.60 -32.72
C LEU A 17 25.71 -15.35 -32.36
N ALA A 18 25.85 -16.39 -31.54
CA ALA A 18 24.71 -17.08 -30.95
C ALA A 18 24.08 -16.15 -29.91
N LEU A 19 22.90 -15.63 -30.25
CA LEU A 19 22.08 -14.76 -29.43
C LEU A 19 21.59 -15.56 -28.21
N THR A 20 22.19 -15.34 -27.04
CA THR A 20 21.67 -15.83 -25.76
C THR A 20 20.41 -15.06 -25.41
N MET A 21 19.25 -15.59 -25.81
CA MET A 21 17.96 -15.17 -25.25
C MET A 21 17.94 -15.60 -23.78
N ALA A 22 18.22 -14.66 -22.89
CA ALA A 22 17.93 -14.81 -21.47
C ALA A 22 16.42 -14.91 -21.31
N LEU A 23 15.93 -16.04 -20.79
CA LEU A 23 14.55 -16.17 -20.35
C LEU A 23 14.34 -15.17 -19.20
N ALA A 24 13.73 -14.03 -19.48
CA ALA A 24 13.08 -13.22 -18.45
C ALA A 24 11.86 -14.03 -17.98
N GLY A 25 12.01 -14.73 -16.85
CA GLY A 25 10.86 -15.31 -16.15
C GLY A 25 9.93 -14.21 -15.67
N PRO A 26 8.66 -14.52 -15.34
CA PRO A 26 7.79 -13.57 -14.66
C PRO A 26 8.51 -13.11 -13.38
N ALA A 27 8.65 -11.80 -13.20
CA ALA A 27 9.03 -11.25 -11.92
C ALA A 27 7.94 -11.67 -10.93
N SER A 28 8.23 -12.66 -10.08
CA SER A 28 7.41 -12.89 -8.89
C SER A 28 7.50 -11.60 -8.09
N ALA A 29 6.36 -10.99 -7.77
CA ALA A 29 6.35 -9.99 -6.71
C ALA A 29 6.94 -10.66 -5.47
N ASP A 30 7.89 -10.00 -4.82
CA ASP A 30 8.31 -10.40 -3.47
C ASP A 30 7.08 -10.28 -2.57
N PRO A 31 6.85 -11.14 -1.57
CA PRO A 31 5.61 -11.06 -0.78
C PRO A 31 5.66 -9.92 0.24
N ALA A 32 4.50 -9.33 0.57
CA ALA A 32 4.39 -8.30 1.61
C ALA A 32 5.04 -8.69 2.95
N LEU A 33 5.67 -7.72 3.60
CA LEU A 33 6.42 -7.87 4.85
C LEU A 33 5.63 -7.30 6.03
N VAL A 34 5.54 -8.06 7.13
CA VAL A 34 4.97 -7.58 8.39
C VAL A 34 5.98 -7.68 9.52
N THR A 35 6.26 -6.56 10.18
CA THR A 35 7.22 -6.51 11.28
C THR A 35 6.64 -5.79 12.49
N ARG A 36 7.26 -6.02 13.65
CA ARG A 36 7.00 -5.28 14.86
C ARG A 36 8.24 -4.53 15.31
N ASN A 37 8.13 -3.21 15.41
CA ASN A 37 9.17 -2.33 15.93
C ASN A 37 8.70 -1.73 17.26
N GLY A 38 9.12 -2.33 18.39
CA GLY A 38 8.66 -1.92 19.71
C GLY A 38 7.15 -2.12 19.88
N SER A 39 6.40 -1.03 20.03
CA SER A 39 4.93 -1.03 20.12
C SER A 39 4.24 -0.72 18.77
N GLN A 40 4.99 -0.58 17.68
CA GLN A 40 4.43 -0.33 16.35
C GLN A 40 4.43 -1.58 15.49
N ILE A 41 3.39 -1.72 14.67
CA ILE A 41 3.22 -2.81 13.71
C ILE A 41 3.32 -2.21 12.33
N LEU A 42 4.22 -2.74 11.51
CA LEU A 42 4.50 -2.22 10.18
C LEU A 42 4.12 -3.29 9.17
N PHE A 43 3.20 -2.94 8.27
CA PHE A 43 2.91 -3.69 7.05
C PHE A 43 3.48 -2.92 5.86
N THR A 44 4.19 -3.63 4.99
CA THR A 44 4.77 -3.05 3.78
C THR A 44 4.51 -3.98 2.61
N ALA A 45 3.59 -3.57 1.75
CA ALA A 45 3.38 -4.20 0.46
C ALA A 45 4.67 -4.16 -0.38
N GLN A 46 4.76 -5.07 -1.34
CA GLN A 46 5.86 -5.13 -2.27
C GLN A 46 5.40 -4.72 -3.68
N PRO A 47 6.30 -4.21 -4.53
CA PRO A 47 5.93 -3.72 -5.84
C PRO A 47 5.21 -4.76 -6.71
N GLY A 48 4.09 -4.36 -7.30
CA GLY A 48 3.29 -5.14 -8.21
C GLY A 48 2.36 -6.16 -7.56
N GLU A 49 2.28 -6.18 -6.23
CA GLU A 49 1.35 -6.99 -5.46
C GLU A 49 -0.03 -6.32 -5.39
N THR A 50 -1.09 -7.09 -5.14
CA THR A 50 -2.37 -6.52 -4.72
C THR A 50 -2.67 -7.05 -3.33
N ASN A 51 -2.97 -6.17 -2.40
CA ASN A 51 -3.11 -6.45 -0.99
C ASN A 51 -4.53 -6.16 -0.52
N THR A 52 -5.11 -7.12 0.19
CA THR A 52 -6.40 -6.94 0.88
C THR A 52 -6.18 -7.29 2.34
N VAL A 53 -5.61 -6.33 3.08
CA VAL A 53 -5.08 -6.53 4.43
C VAL A 53 -6.08 -6.12 5.51
N GLU A 54 -6.28 -7.01 6.48
CA GLU A 54 -7.04 -6.77 7.71
C GLU A 54 -6.14 -6.90 8.94
N PHE A 55 -6.19 -5.89 9.82
CA PHE A 55 -5.62 -5.93 11.16
C PHE A 55 -6.71 -6.24 12.16
N ARG A 56 -6.58 -7.33 12.93
CA ARG A 56 -7.58 -7.72 13.94
C ARG A 56 -6.97 -8.33 15.18
N ILE A 57 -7.72 -8.32 16.28
CA ILE A 57 -7.32 -9.00 17.52
C ILE A 57 -7.89 -10.41 17.54
N SER A 58 -7.03 -11.42 17.66
CA SER A 58 -7.44 -12.81 17.81
C SER A 58 -6.67 -13.48 18.95
N GLY A 59 -7.40 -14.04 19.92
CA GLY A 59 -6.80 -14.67 21.09
C GLY A 59 -5.89 -13.73 21.93
N GLY A 60 -6.14 -12.42 21.88
CA GLY A 60 -5.33 -11.40 22.57
C GLY A 60 -4.05 -10.98 21.82
N PHE A 61 -3.79 -11.54 20.64
CA PHE A 61 -2.69 -11.14 19.76
C PHE A 61 -3.20 -10.22 18.66
N LEU A 62 -2.36 -9.30 18.21
CA LEU A 62 -2.62 -8.64 16.93
C LEU A 62 -2.28 -9.61 15.81
N GLU A 63 -3.25 -9.86 14.94
CA GLU A 63 -3.15 -10.70 13.77
C GLU A 63 -3.35 -9.82 12.52
N VAL A 64 -2.48 -10.01 11.54
CA VAL A 64 -2.56 -9.36 10.23
C VAL A 64 -2.85 -10.46 9.21
N ASN A 65 -3.90 -10.29 8.43
CA ASN A 65 -4.26 -11.22 7.37
C ASN A 65 -4.40 -10.48 6.05
N ASP A 66 -3.81 -11.02 5.00
CA ASP A 66 -4.01 -10.53 3.64
C ASP A 66 -4.73 -11.57 2.78
N ALA A 67 -5.91 -11.24 2.25
CA ALA A 67 -6.72 -12.19 1.48
C ALA A 67 -6.16 -12.49 0.08
N THR A 68 -5.29 -11.64 -0.47
CA THR A 68 -4.81 -11.70 -1.85
C THR A 68 -3.34 -12.06 -1.95
N ALA A 69 -2.56 -11.87 -0.88
CA ALA A 69 -1.13 -12.09 -0.91
C ALA A 69 -0.54 -12.84 0.29
N VAL A 70 0.60 -13.50 0.05
CA VAL A 70 1.36 -14.19 1.08
C VAL A 70 2.11 -13.19 1.93
N LEU A 71 2.13 -13.40 3.24
CA LEU A 71 2.83 -12.52 4.18
C LEU A 71 4.12 -13.16 4.67
N ILE A 72 5.20 -12.38 4.65
CA ILE A 72 6.46 -12.72 5.31
C ILE A 72 6.47 -12.10 6.71
N PRO A 73 6.54 -12.90 7.78
CA PRO A 73 6.75 -12.39 9.13
C PRO A 73 8.22 -11.99 9.30
N GLY A 74 8.46 -10.72 9.56
CA GLY A 74 9.76 -10.23 10.01
C GLY A 74 9.86 -10.17 11.55
N PRO A 75 10.86 -9.45 12.09
CA PRO A 75 11.12 -9.41 13.52
C PRO A 75 9.89 -9.06 14.36
N GLY A 76 9.67 -9.82 15.44
CA GLY A 76 8.56 -9.64 16.37
C GLY A 76 7.19 -10.12 15.86
N CYS A 77 7.15 -10.70 14.65
CA CYS A 77 5.99 -11.39 14.10
C CYS A 77 6.30 -12.87 13.83
N VAL A 78 5.26 -13.70 13.78
CA VAL A 78 5.34 -15.12 13.44
C VAL A 78 4.17 -15.51 12.53
N GLN A 79 4.36 -16.50 11.65
CA GLN A 79 3.27 -17.04 10.84
C GLN A 79 2.16 -17.64 11.71
N ALA A 80 0.90 -17.48 11.32
CA ALA A 80 -0.25 -17.96 12.06
C ALA A 80 -1.26 -18.71 11.17
N GLY A 81 -1.26 -20.04 11.24
CA GLY A 81 -2.29 -20.89 10.63
C GLY A 81 -2.14 -21.11 9.12
N ASN A 82 -1.88 -20.07 8.33
CA ASN A 82 -1.70 -20.15 6.87
C ASN A 82 -0.69 -19.08 6.37
N PRO A 83 -0.22 -19.15 5.11
CA PRO A 83 0.77 -18.20 4.55
C PRO A 83 0.32 -16.74 4.48
N ASN A 84 -0.99 -16.49 4.51
CA ASN A 84 -1.61 -15.18 4.38
C ASN A 84 -1.85 -14.50 5.74
N THR A 85 -1.46 -15.12 6.85
CA THR A 85 -1.77 -14.62 8.19
C THR A 85 -0.54 -14.66 9.11
N VAL A 86 -0.27 -13.54 9.78
CA VAL A 86 0.85 -13.38 10.73
C VAL A 86 0.35 -12.81 12.06
N ARG A 87 1.03 -13.14 13.16
CA ARG A 87 0.76 -12.61 14.50
C ARG A 87 1.96 -11.84 15.01
N CYS A 88 1.73 -10.64 15.54
CA CYS A 88 2.78 -9.71 15.93
C CYS A 88 2.75 -9.38 17.44
N GLY A 89 2.69 -10.43 18.26
CA GLY A 89 2.68 -10.33 19.73
C GLY A 89 1.36 -9.82 20.31
N GLN A 90 1.36 -9.53 21.62
CA GLN A 90 0.14 -9.21 22.36
C GLN A 90 -0.43 -7.85 21.95
N ALA A 91 -1.73 -7.79 21.65
CA ALA A 91 -2.39 -6.58 21.15
C ALA A 91 -2.34 -5.41 22.14
N ASN A 92 -2.47 -5.68 23.44
CA ASN A 92 -2.41 -4.65 24.51
C ASN A 92 -1.03 -3.98 24.67
N THR A 93 -0.01 -4.45 23.96
CA THR A 93 1.33 -3.84 23.92
C THR A 93 1.61 -3.10 22.60
N VAL A 94 0.64 -3.11 21.68
CA VAL A 94 0.70 -2.36 20.43
C VAL A 94 0.06 -1.00 20.65
N ALA A 95 0.77 0.05 20.24
CA ALA A 95 0.33 1.44 20.37
C ALA A 95 -0.07 2.06 19.02
N ARG A 96 0.40 1.50 17.90
CA ARG A 96 0.08 2.01 16.56
C ARG A 96 0.27 0.96 15.47
N ILE A 97 -0.57 1.00 14.44
CA ILE A 97 -0.44 0.25 13.19
C ILE A 97 0.02 1.23 12.10
N LEU A 98 0.97 0.82 11.26
CA LEU A 98 1.40 1.55 10.07
C LEU A 98 1.31 0.58 8.89
N ALA A 99 0.48 0.89 7.91
CA ALA A 99 0.32 0.10 6.70
C ALA A 99 0.64 0.97 5.48
N THR A 100 1.57 0.50 4.64
CA THR A 100 1.88 1.11 3.35
C THR A 100 1.56 0.10 2.25
N LEU A 101 0.59 0.44 1.40
CA LEU A 101 0.03 -0.47 0.39
C LEU A 101 0.73 -0.35 -0.97
N GLY A 102 1.35 0.79 -1.27
CA GLY A 102 2.32 0.87 -2.36
C GLY A 102 1.66 1.13 -3.71
N ASP A 103 1.85 0.25 -4.68
CA ASP A 103 1.20 0.35 -6.00
C ASP A 103 0.06 -0.66 -6.11
N ARG A 104 -0.80 -0.47 -7.12
CA ARG A 104 -2.01 -1.27 -7.41
C ARG A 104 -3.20 -0.82 -6.57
N ASN A 105 -4.30 -1.54 -6.75
CA ASN A 105 -5.57 -1.20 -6.13
C ASN A 105 -5.71 -2.05 -4.88
N ASP A 106 -5.41 -1.46 -3.74
CA ASP A 106 -5.29 -2.20 -2.49
C ASP A 106 -6.41 -1.87 -1.51
N GLU A 107 -6.46 -2.66 -0.44
CA GLU A 107 -7.40 -2.47 0.64
C GLU A 107 -6.73 -2.68 1.98
N ALA A 108 -6.91 -1.73 2.90
CA ALA A 108 -6.52 -1.87 4.29
C ALA A 108 -7.72 -1.62 5.21
N THR A 109 -7.93 -2.56 6.14
CA THR A 109 -8.95 -2.43 7.19
C THR A 109 -8.35 -2.62 8.57
N ASN A 110 -8.51 -1.62 9.45
CA ASN A 110 -8.24 -1.75 10.88
C ASN A 110 -9.53 -2.20 11.61
N SER A 111 -9.60 -3.46 12.02
CA SER A 111 -10.73 -4.02 12.79
C SER A 111 -10.45 -3.97 14.30
N THR A 112 -9.67 -2.99 14.77
CA THR A 112 -9.26 -2.82 16.17
C THR A 112 -9.51 -1.39 16.66
N SER A 113 -9.28 -1.13 17.94
CA SER A 113 -9.24 0.23 18.49
C SER A 113 -7.81 0.79 18.58
N ILE A 114 -6.83 0.11 18.00
CA ILE A 114 -5.43 0.56 17.98
C ILE A 114 -5.34 1.66 16.93
N PRO A 115 -4.79 2.85 17.27
CA PRO A 115 -4.57 3.91 16.29
C PRO A 115 -3.77 3.44 15.08
N SER A 116 -4.11 3.90 13.88
CA SER A 116 -3.44 3.48 12.65
C SER A 116 -3.02 4.66 11.75
N ASP A 117 -2.03 4.38 10.92
CA ASP A 117 -1.64 5.15 9.75
C ASP A 117 -1.77 4.20 8.54
N LEU A 118 -2.80 4.40 7.73
CA LEU A 118 -3.06 3.62 6.52
C LEU A 118 -2.69 4.50 5.32
N ILE A 119 -1.72 4.05 4.54
CA ILE A 119 -1.18 4.78 3.38
C ILE A 119 -1.45 3.93 2.14
N GLY A 120 -2.32 4.42 1.27
CA GLY A 120 -2.70 3.76 0.01
C GLY A 120 -1.52 3.72 -0.96
N GLY A 121 -1.30 4.83 -1.66
CA GLY A 121 -0.23 4.98 -2.64
C GLY A 121 -0.78 5.01 -4.05
N GLU A 122 -0.05 4.47 -5.02
CA GLU A 122 -0.47 4.52 -6.42
C GLU A 122 -1.56 3.49 -6.72
N GLY A 123 -2.80 3.93 -6.82
CA GLY A 123 -3.88 3.14 -7.43
C GLY A 123 -5.25 3.55 -6.96
N LEU A 124 -6.19 2.62 -7.04
CA LEU A 124 -7.56 2.79 -6.52
C LEU A 124 -7.71 1.99 -5.24
N ASP A 125 -7.46 2.65 -4.13
CA ASP A 125 -7.39 2.08 -2.81
C ASP A 125 -8.67 2.22 -2.00
N ARG A 126 -8.82 1.32 -1.05
CA ARG A 126 -9.86 1.37 -0.02
C ARG A 126 -9.25 1.33 1.37
N LEU A 127 -9.32 2.46 2.08
CA LEU A 127 -8.77 2.62 3.42
C LEU A 127 -9.89 2.69 4.45
N VAL A 128 -9.87 1.80 5.43
CA VAL A 128 -10.87 1.75 6.51
C VAL A 128 -10.20 1.73 7.88
N GLY A 129 -10.47 2.78 8.65
CA GLY A 129 -10.07 2.91 10.04
C GLY A 129 -10.76 1.91 10.97
N GLY A 130 -10.34 1.97 12.23
CA GLY A 130 -10.87 1.24 13.36
C GLY A 130 -11.73 2.14 14.23
N THR A 131 -11.78 1.85 15.53
CA THR A 131 -12.52 2.69 16.49
C THR A 131 -11.62 3.61 17.32
N GLY A 132 -10.36 3.71 16.92
CA GLY A 132 -9.37 4.59 17.53
C GLY A 132 -9.03 5.73 16.58
N PRO A 133 -8.21 6.71 17.01
CA PRO A 133 -7.83 7.82 16.13
C PRO A 133 -6.91 7.35 15.00
N ASP A 134 -7.41 7.39 13.78
CA ASP A 134 -6.74 6.89 12.59
C ASP A 134 -6.30 8.00 11.63
N ARG A 135 -5.32 7.67 10.81
CA ARG A 135 -4.83 8.54 9.76
C ARG A 135 -4.87 7.78 8.44
N LEU A 136 -5.71 8.24 7.53
CA LEU A 136 -5.90 7.60 6.23
C LEU A 136 -5.34 8.55 5.18
N LEU A 137 -4.29 8.14 4.48
CA LEU A 137 -3.57 8.97 3.53
C LEU A 137 -3.50 8.27 2.18
N ASP A 138 -3.90 8.98 1.15
CA ASP A 138 -3.50 8.66 -0.21
C ASP A 138 -3.31 9.99 -0.93
N SER A 139 -2.05 10.42 -1.01
CA SER A 139 -1.67 11.74 -1.53
C SER A 139 -0.93 11.66 -2.86
N ASP A 140 -0.73 10.44 -3.35
CA ASP A 140 0.26 10.07 -4.34
C ASP A 140 -0.37 9.11 -5.35
N GLY A 141 -1.40 9.54 -6.09
CA GLY A 141 -2.20 8.50 -6.77
C GLY A 141 -2.95 8.81 -8.05
N TRP A 142 -3.26 10.05 -8.43
CA TRP A 142 -4.19 10.22 -9.56
C TRP A 142 -3.54 10.25 -10.96
N ASN A 143 -3.07 9.10 -11.42
CA ASN A 143 -2.58 8.93 -12.80
C ASN A 143 -3.63 8.33 -13.77
N PHE A 144 -4.86 8.10 -13.30
CA PHE A 144 -5.92 7.45 -14.07
C PHE A 144 -6.85 8.41 -14.81
N SER A 145 -7.14 8.09 -16.07
CA SER A 145 -8.20 8.73 -16.84
C SER A 145 -9.54 8.02 -16.57
N GLY A 146 -10.21 8.35 -15.46
CA GLY A 146 -11.48 7.74 -15.05
C GLY A 146 -12.22 8.52 -13.96
N PHE A 147 -13.44 8.09 -13.64
CA PHE A 147 -14.28 8.64 -12.56
C PHE A 147 -14.30 7.74 -11.31
N SER A 148 -13.47 6.69 -11.28
CA SER A 148 -13.31 5.80 -10.14
C SER A 148 -12.18 6.35 -9.29
N GLY A 149 -12.42 6.55 -7.99
CA GLY A 149 -11.37 6.93 -7.06
C GLY A 149 -11.44 6.17 -5.75
N ASN A 150 -10.66 6.67 -4.82
CA ASN A 150 -10.37 6.00 -3.57
C ASN A 150 -11.56 6.09 -2.64
N THR A 151 -11.65 5.12 -1.73
CA THR A 151 -12.68 5.14 -0.70
C THR A 151 -12.03 5.19 0.68
N PHE A 152 -12.45 6.16 1.47
CA PHE A 152 -11.98 6.36 2.83
C PHE A 152 -13.15 6.26 3.79
N ASN A 153 -13.00 5.47 4.85
CA ASN A 153 -13.94 5.41 5.96
C ASN A 153 -13.16 5.40 7.29
N GLY A 154 -13.21 6.49 8.06
CA GLY A 154 -12.48 6.56 9.34
C GLY A 154 -13.14 5.77 10.47
N ARG A 155 -14.48 5.62 10.42
CA ARG A 155 -15.35 4.96 11.40
C ARG A 155 -15.52 5.75 12.71
N GLU A 156 -15.07 5.24 13.85
CA GLU A 156 -15.23 5.90 15.16
C GLU A 156 -13.86 6.42 15.61
N GLY A 157 -13.85 7.46 16.41
CA GLY A 157 -12.62 8.08 16.88
C GLY A 157 -12.30 9.34 16.09
N ASN A 158 -11.24 10.05 16.52
CA ASN A 158 -10.85 11.31 15.89
C ASN A 158 -9.91 11.03 14.72
N ASP A 159 -10.43 11.12 13.51
CA ASP A 159 -9.71 10.71 12.33
C ASP A 159 -9.11 11.89 11.56
N THR A 160 -8.02 11.61 10.84
CA THR A 160 -7.46 12.54 9.85
C THR A 160 -7.36 11.85 8.51
N ILE A 161 -8.08 12.39 7.52
CA ILE A 161 -8.09 11.88 6.16
C ILE A 161 -7.41 12.90 5.23
N LEU A 162 -6.48 12.41 4.41
CA LEU A 162 -5.82 13.19 3.36
C LEU A 162 -6.07 12.51 2.01
N SER A 163 -6.94 13.11 1.20
CA SER A 163 -7.36 12.65 -0.13
C SER A 163 -6.90 13.58 -1.26
N ARG A 164 -5.88 14.42 -1.02
CA ARG A 164 -5.37 15.38 -2.02
C ARG A 164 -4.48 14.70 -3.06
N ASN A 165 -5.04 13.81 -3.85
CA ASN A 165 -4.35 13.04 -4.87
C ASN A 165 -4.67 13.53 -6.30
N GLY A 166 -5.62 14.45 -6.47
CA GLY A 166 -6.15 14.93 -7.76
C GLY A 166 -7.35 14.14 -8.27
N GLY A 167 -7.97 13.33 -7.42
CA GLY A 167 -8.83 12.22 -7.76
C GLY A 167 -10.28 12.29 -7.33
N PHE A 168 -11.12 11.46 -7.94
CA PHE A 168 -12.54 11.36 -7.60
C PHE A 168 -12.81 10.46 -6.39
N ASP A 169 -12.61 10.97 -5.18
CA ASP A 169 -12.70 10.15 -3.97
C ASP A 169 -14.09 10.14 -3.32
N ARG A 170 -14.36 9.05 -2.59
CA ARG A 170 -15.54 8.88 -1.73
C ARG A 170 -15.09 8.80 -0.28
N ILE A 171 -15.53 9.74 0.52
CA ILE A 171 -15.01 9.92 1.88
C ILE A 171 -16.15 9.95 2.88
N GLU A 172 -16.00 9.17 3.94
CA GLU A 172 -16.79 9.19 5.16
C GLU A 172 -15.79 9.32 6.32
N CYS A 173 -15.72 10.48 6.98
CA CYS A 173 -14.68 10.64 8.01
C CYS A 173 -15.01 9.87 9.27
N GLY A 174 -16.21 10.02 9.82
CA GLY A 174 -16.64 9.23 10.97
C GLY A 174 -18.16 9.06 11.07
N GLU A 175 -18.53 8.09 11.90
CA GLU A 175 -19.91 7.68 12.18
C GLU A 175 -20.49 8.38 13.42
N ASN A 176 -19.65 8.99 14.25
CA ASN A 176 -20.00 9.53 15.56
C ASN A 176 -19.79 11.06 15.64
N PRO A 177 -20.85 11.88 15.73
CA PRO A 177 -20.76 13.34 15.80
C PRO A 177 -20.07 13.92 17.05
N GLY A 178 -19.73 13.06 18.02
CA GLY A 178 -18.96 13.44 19.22
C GLY A 178 -17.45 13.47 19.00
N ASP A 179 -16.98 12.91 17.89
CA ASP A 179 -15.57 12.86 17.53
C ASP A 179 -15.16 14.13 16.75
N LEU A 180 -13.86 14.28 16.51
CA LEU A 180 -13.30 15.38 15.73
C LEU A 180 -12.55 14.82 14.53
N ASP A 181 -13.25 14.77 13.41
CA ASP A 181 -12.72 14.27 12.15
C ASP A 181 -12.30 15.42 11.24
N VAL A 182 -11.09 15.28 10.71
CA VAL A 182 -10.43 16.29 9.89
C VAL A 182 -10.15 15.74 8.51
N LEU A 183 -10.72 16.38 7.49
CA LEU A 183 -10.49 16.05 6.09
C LEU A 183 -9.70 17.14 5.39
N LEU A 184 -8.57 16.76 4.80
CA LEU A 184 -7.85 17.53 3.80
C LEU A 184 -8.16 16.92 2.43
N ALA A 185 -9.07 17.57 1.71
CA ALA A 185 -9.62 17.09 0.44
C ALA A 185 -9.18 17.97 -0.73
N ASP A 186 -9.37 17.45 -1.93
CA ASP A 186 -9.41 18.22 -3.15
C ASP A 186 -10.73 19.03 -3.26
N GLN A 187 -10.88 19.71 -4.38
CA GLN A 187 -12.09 20.44 -4.75
C GLN A 187 -13.33 19.53 -4.70
N ALA A 188 -14.50 20.09 -4.40
CA ALA A 188 -15.76 19.34 -4.24
C ALA A 188 -16.25 18.65 -5.53
N THR A 189 -15.68 18.98 -6.68
CA THR A 189 -15.94 18.29 -7.95
C THR A 189 -15.21 16.95 -8.06
N LEU A 190 -14.15 16.77 -7.27
CA LEU A 190 -13.32 15.59 -7.21
C LEU A 190 -13.75 14.76 -6.00
N ASP A 191 -13.74 15.34 -4.81
CA ASP A 191 -14.03 14.62 -3.57
C ASP A 191 -15.49 14.71 -3.12
N PHE A 192 -16.18 13.57 -3.20
CA PHE A 192 -17.50 13.38 -2.63
C PHE A 192 -17.39 12.97 -1.16
N VAL A 193 -17.85 13.85 -0.28
CA VAL A 193 -17.83 13.65 1.18
C VAL A 193 -19.24 13.38 1.66
N ALA A 194 -19.41 12.33 2.47
CA ALA A 194 -20.68 12.00 3.08
C ALA A 194 -21.18 13.16 3.96
N SER A 195 -22.49 13.40 3.92
CA SER A 195 -23.08 14.53 4.63
C SER A 195 -22.92 14.36 6.15
N ASN A 196 -22.39 15.39 6.81
CA ASN A 196 -22.18 15.42 8.26
C ASN A 196 -21.27 14.29 8.79
N SER A 197 -20.39 13.73 7.96
CA SER A 197 -19.41 12.74 8.42
C SER A 197 -18.08 13.35 8.84
N CYS A 198 -17.85 14.65 8.66
CA CYS A 198 -16.58 15.30 8.97
C CYS A 198 -16.83 16.66 9.63
N GLU A 199 -16.22 16.91 10.78
CA GLU A 199 -16.38 18.15 11.53
C GLU A 199 -15.57 19.30 10.90
N LEU A 200 -14.40 18.99 10.34
CA LEU A 200 -13.52 19.95 9.69
C LEU A 200 -13.13 19.48 8.29
N ILE A 201 -13.41 20.30 7.28
CA ILE A 201 -13.05 20.03 5.89
C ILE A 201 -12.23 21.19 5.33
N GLN A 202 -11.00 20.90 4.88
CA GLN A 202 -10.15 21.84 4.16
C GLN A 202 -9.94 21.39 2.71
N ARG A 203 -10.56 22.10 1.77
CA ARG A 203 -10.42 21.85 0.33
C ARG A 203 -9.25 22.63 -0.27
N GLY A 204 -8.50 21.98 -1.16
CA GLY A 204 -7.33 22.49 -1.89
C GLY A 204 -7.52 22.43 -3.39
#